data_AF-X6L3C1-F1
#
_entry.id   AF-X6L3C1-F1
#
_cell.length_a   1.000
_cell.length_b   1.000
_cell.length_c   1.000
_cell.angle_alpha   90.00
_cell.angle_beta   90.00
_cell.angle_gamma   90.00
#
_symmetry.space_group_name_H-M   'P 1'
#
loop_
_entity.id
_entity.type
_entity.pdbx_description
1 polymer ?
#
loop_
_entity_poly.entity_id
_entity_poly.type
_entity_poly.pdbx_seq_one_letter_code
_entity_poly.pdbx_strand_id
1 'polypeptide(L)' 'MFAENRLTENMMEVEAFLRAEREKVLSEAEWRFRMRGYGYNLRRTEGGIEVSCLPKNEIVGVLSL' A
#
# COMPACT_ATOMS: atom_id res chain seq x y z
N MET A 1 11.32 -14.52 4.38
CA MET A 1 11.27 -13.90 3.04
C MET A 1 9.89 -14.19 2.47
N PHE A 2 9.04 -13.19 2.27
CA PHE A 2 7.77 -13.39 1.55
C PHE A 2 8.10 -13.49 0.06
N ALA A 3 8.15 -14.72 -0.45
CA ALA A 3 8.72 -15.07 -1.75
C ALA A 3 7.72 -15.06 -2.92
N GLU A 4 6.54 -14.46 -2.76
CA GLU A 4 5.59 -14.29 -3.86
C GLU A 4 4.99 -12.89 -3.78
N ASN A 5 5.73 -11.89 -4.23
CA ASN A 5 5.22 -10.53 -4.38
C ASN A 5 4.34 -10.48 -5.65
N ARG A 6 3.21 -11.20 -5.64
CA ARG A 6 2.18 -11.00 -6.65
C ARG A 6 1.57 -9.63 -6.36
N LEU A 7 1.94 -8.64 -7.17
CA LEU A 7 1.23 -7.37 -7.21
C LEU A 7 -0.18 -7.70 -7.71
N THR A 8 -1.13 -7.83 -6.79
CA THR A 8 -2.52 -8.07 -7.15
C THR A 8 -3.16 -6.74 -7.54
N GLU A 9 -3.82 -6.70 -8.69
CA GLU A 9 -4.59 -5.53 -9.14
C GLU A 9 -5.97 -5.43 -8.46
N ASN A 10 -6.31 -6.39 -7.59
CA ASN A 10 -7.55 -6.42 -6.83
C ASN A 10 -7.45 -5.49 -5.61
N MET A 11 -8.08 -4.33 -5.71
CA MET A 11 -8.08 -3.32 -4.66
C MET A 11 -8.56 -3.84 -3.30
N MET A 12 -9.49 -4.80 -3.24
CA MET A 12 -9.96 -5.35 -1.95
C MET A 12 -8.87 -6.13 -1.21
N GLU A 13 -8.08 -6.92 -1.94
CA GLU A 13 -6.96 -7.68 -1.36
C GLU A 13 -5.83 -6.74 -0.95
N VAL A 14 -5.53 -5.74 -1.79
CA VAL A 14 -4.55 -4.71 -1.50
C VAL A 14 -4.95 -3.92 -0.25
N GLU A 15 -6.20 -3.49 -0.14
CA GLU A 15 -6.71 -2.80 1.04
C GLU A 15 -6.58 -3.65 2.32
N ALA A 16 -7.01 -4.91 2.29
CA ALA A 16 -6.89 -5.80 3.44
C ALA A 16 -5.42 -5.98 3.88
N PHE A 17 -4.52 -6.15 2.91
CA PHE A 17 -3.07 -6.22 3.16
C PHE A 17 -2.53 -4.92 3.77
N LEU A 18 -2.88 -3.77 3.17
CA LEU A 18 -2.46 -2.45 3.63
C LEU A 18 -2.91 -2.17 5.06
N ARG A 19 -4.16 -2.50 5.42
CA ARG A 19 -4.70 -2.37 6.78
C ARG A 19 -3.96 -3.27 7.77
N ALA A 20 -3.76 -4.54 7.42
CA ALA A 20 -3.02 -5.49 8.27
C ALA A 20 -1.57 -5.04 8.53
N GLU A 21 -0.91 -4.45 7.54
CA GLU A 21 0.44 -3.90 7.72
C GLU A 21 0.44 -2.57 8.49
N ARG A 22 -0.63 -1.77 8.40
CA ARG A 22 -0.78 -0.52 9.16
C ARG A 22 -0.86 -0.77 10.67
N GLU A 23 -1.46 -1.87 11.10
CA GLU A 23 -1.57 -2.27 12.51
C GLU A 23 -0.22 -2.69 13.12
N LYS A 24 0.76 -3.08 12.29
CA LYS A 24 2.06 -3.61 12.74
C LYS A 24 3.12 -2.54 12.97
N VAL A 25 2.82 -1.27 12.70
CA VAL A 25 3.79 -0.18 12.65
C VAL A 25 3.32 1.01 13.47
N LEU A 26 4.28 1.72 14.08
CA LEU A 26 4.01 2.78 15.05
C LEU A 26 3.67 4.10 14.37
N SER A 27 4.11 4.29 13.12
CA SER A 27 3.89 5.52 12.37
C SER A 27 3.48 5.29 10.92
N GLU A 28 2.81 6.29 10.34
CA GLU A 28 2.49 6.33 8.90
C GLU A 28 3.77 6.34 8.05
N ALA A 29 4.84 6.99 8.51
CA ALA A 29 6.11 7.05 7.79
C ALA A 29 6.77 5.66 7.66
N GLU A 30 6.83 4.89 8.74
CA GLU A 30 7.32 3.50 8.74
C GLU A 30 6.47 2.62 7.84
N TRP A 31 5.15 2.78 7.91
CA TRP A 31 4.22 2.04 7.06
C TRP A 31 4.49 2.28 5.58
N ARG A 32 4.58 3.56 5.15
CA ARG A 32 4.88 3.94 3.77
C ARG A 32 6.24 3.43 3.31
N PHE A 33 7.26 3.50 4.17
CA PHE A 33 8.58 2.96 3.89
C PHE A 33 8.51 1.45 3.62
N ARG A 34 7.79 0.72 4.47
CA ARG A 34 7.61 -0.73 4.33
C ARG A 34 6.82 -1.10 3.07
N MET A 35 5.79 -0.33 2.73
CA MET A 35 4.99 -0.55 1.51
C MET A 35 5.79 -0.40 0.23
N ARG A 36 6.77 0.51 0.20
CA ARG A 36 7.71 0.61 -0.93
C ARG A 36 8.53 -0.67 -1.12
N GLY A 37 8.88 -1.34 -0.02
CA GLY A 37 9.53 -2.65 -0.05
C GLY A 37 8.66 -3.76 -0.66
N TYR A 38 7.34 -3.62 -0.58
CA TYR A 38 6.36 -4.50 -1.25
C TYR A 38 6.00 -4.05 -2.67
N GLY A 39 6.55 -2.93 -3.16
CA GLY A 39 6.24 -2.39 -4.49
C GLY A 39 5.02 -1.48 -4.54
N TYR A 40 4.46 -1.08 -3.40
CA TYR A 40 3.37 -0.09 -3.34
C TYR A 40 3.91 1.28 -2.93
N ASN A 41 3.43 2.32 -3.61
CA ASN A 41 3.63 3.69 -3.18
C ASN A 41 2.31 4.23 -2.60
N LEU A 42 2.41 4.77 -1.40
CA LEU A 42 1.29 5.37 -0.67
C LEU A 42 1.46 6.88 -0.62
N ARG A 43 0.46 7.60 -1.12
CA ARG A 43 0.42 9.07 -1.09
C ARG A 43 -0.85 9.54 -0.41
N ARG A 44 -0.69 10.39 0.61
CA ARG A 44 -1.82 11.03 1.27
C ARG A 44 -2.41 12.13 0.37
N THR A 45 -3.72 12.15 0.27
CA THR A 45 -4.52 13.11 -0.49
C THR A 45 -5.69 13.57 0.37
N GLU A 46 -6.46 14.57 -0.09
CA GLU A 46 -7.66 15.03 0.63
C GLU A 46 -8.72 13.93 0.78
N GLY A 47 -8.78 12.98 -0.17
CA GLY A 47 -9.75 11.87 -0.18
C GLY A 47 -9.31 10.58 0.51
N GLY A 48 -8.12 10.56 1.13
CA GLY A 48 -7.55 9.37 1.76
C GLY A 48 -6.13 9.07 1.26
N ILE A 49 -5.76 7.81 1.21
CA ILE A 49 -4.43 7.37 0.79
C ILE A 49 -4.52 6.72 -0.59
N GLU A 50 -3.96 7.40 -1.57
CA GLU A 50 -3.78 6.87 -2.92
C GLU A 50 -2.71 5.76 -2.89
N VAL A 51 -3.07 4.63 -3.47
CA VAL A 51 -2.23 3.43 -3.57
C VAL A 51 -1.84 3.26 -5.02
N SER A 52 -0.54 3.19 -5.30
CA SER A 52 -0.03 2.92 -6.65
C SER A 52 1.01 1.81 -6.67
N CYS A 53 1.06 1.08 -7.78
CA CYS A 53 2.05 0.02 -8.03
C CYS A 53 3.32 0.60 -8.67
N LEU A 54 4.46 0.31 -8.05
CA LEU A 54 5.78 0.61 -8.58
C LEU A 54 6.20 -0.46 -9.61
N PRO A 55 7.04 -0.11 -10.61
CA PRO A 55 7.72 1.16 -10.80
C PRO A 55 6.91 2.22 -11.57
N LYS A 56 5.82 1.83 -12.23
CA LYS A 56 5.07 2.72 -13.15
C LYS A 56 4.19 3.76 -12.44
N ASN A 57 4.00 3.64 -11.13
CA ASN A 57 3.04 4.43 -10.34
C ASN A 57 1.61 4.34 -10.89
N GLU A 58 1.23 3.15 -11.35
CA GLU A 58 -0.15 2.90 -11.77
C GLU A 58 -1.06 2.89 -10.55
N ILE A 59 -2.09 3.74 -10.56
CA ILE A 59 -3.00 3.89 -9.42
C ILE A 59 -3.90 2.66 -9.35
N VAL A 60 -3.85 1.97 -8.21
CA VAL A 60 -4.70 0.82 -7.91
C VAL A 60 -6.03 1.30 -7.30
N GLY A 61 -5.98 2.34 -6.47
CA GLY A 61 -7.17 2.92 -5.86
C GLY A 61 -6.85 3.88 -4.71
N VAL A 62 -7.88 4.25 -3.96
CA VAL A 62 -7.78 5.12 -2.79
C VAL A 62 -8.28 4.35 -1.57
N LEU A 63 -7.43 4.26 -0.55
CA LEU A 63 -7.77 3.74 0.77
C LEU A 63 -8.37 4.85 1.62
N SER A 64 -9.63 4.69 2.02
CA SER A 64 -10.26 5.52 3.05
C SER A 64 -9.82 4.99 4.42
N LEU A 65 -8.98 5.75 5.14
CA LEU A 65 -8.59 5.42 6.52
C LEU A 65 -9.63 5.88 7.53
#